data_AF-A0A831UK87-F1
#
_entry.id   AF-A0A831UK87-F1
#
_cell.length_a   1.000
_cell.length_b   1.000
_cell.length_c   1.000
_cell.angle_alpha   90.00
_cell.angle_beta   90.00
_cell.angle_gamma   90.00
#
_symmetry.space_group_name_H-M   'P 1'
#
loop_
_entity.id
_entity.type
_entity.pdbx_description
1 polymer ?
#
loop_
_entity_poly.entity_id
_entity_poly.type
_entity_poly.pdbx_seq_one_letter_code
_entity_poly.pdbx_strand_id
1 'polypeptide(L)'
;MDILVSLLGFLLTIGILVAFHEYGHFWVARRLGVRVLTYSLGFGRAIFSTRRGAESIEYRVGMLPLGGYVRMLDEREGEVDPAERHRAFNRQSIPVRVAVVAAGPAANIILALFFWWLMFMIGTQGLLPKVGDLEAESRLASAGVEQGDVIRAVDGRPVATLSDLRLSLLNGAIDQRRVVLSMQGEGGSRQVTLDLRDLDPLGGEIGQQPTDILQRVGFAPWRAPAEAEIAEVQPGSPAAAAGLSAGDRILGLDGRRYQNPWALIEAIGARAGKSTELIVAGNTGERRVDITPRPTAVDGETVGRIGVALASRPLDPEAAKAMFLMERAGPIEAMGLAVERSWEMTTLTIE
;
A
#
# COMPACT_ATOMS: atom_id res chain seq x y z
N MET A 1 11.90 -1.28 12.16
CA MET A 1 12.26 -0.08 11.39
C MET A 1 12.72 0.97 12.39
N ASP A 2 13.92 1.51 12.26
CA ASP A 2 14.50 2.44 13.25
C ASP A 2 13.77 3.80 13.23
N ILE A 3 13.50 4.37 14.41
CA ILE A 3 12.79 5.66 14.58
C ILE A 3 13.52 6.76 13.79
N LEU A 4 14.85 6.68 13.73
CA LEU A 4 15.68 7.63 13.00
C LEU A 4 15.38 7.65 11.50
N VAL A 5 15.18 6.48 10.88
CA VAL A 5 14.86 6.38 9.44
C VAL A 5 13.49 6.98 9.16
N SER A 6 12.51 6.70 10.03
CA SER A 6 11.16 7.25 9.90
C SER A 6 11.16 8.77 10.06
N LEU A 7 11.89 9.30 11.03
CA LEU A 7 12.04 10.73 11.25
C LEU A 7 12.71 11.42 10.05
N LEU A 8 13.82 10.86 9.56
CA LEU A 8 14.52 11.42 8.40
C LEU A 8 13.66 11.37 7.14
N GLY A 9 12.96 10.26 6.91
CA GLY A 9 12.02 10.12 5.79
C GLY A 9 10.85 11.10 5.86
N PHE A 10 10.30 11.32 7.06
CA PHE A 10 9.25 12.32 7.30
C PHE A 10 9.74 13.74 6.98
N LEU A 11 10.90 14.14 7.52
CA LEU A 11 11.49 15.45 7.28
C LEU A 11 11.80 15.68 5.80
N LEU A 12 12.31 14.66 5.11
CA LEU A 12 12.55 14.71 3.67
C LEU A 12 11.24 14.90 2.90
N THR A 13 10.20 14.13 3.23
CA THR A 13 8.90 14.18 2.54
C THR A 13 8.23 15.54 2.70
N ILE A 14 8.17 16.07 3.93
CA ILE A 14 7.64 17.42 4.19
C ILE A 14 8.50 18.48 3.52
N GLY A 15 9.82 18.35 3.56
CA GLY A 15 10.75 19.27 2.91
C GLY A 15 10.51 19.38 1.42
N ILE A 16 10.32 18.25 0.72
CA ILE A 16 9.99 18.23 -0.71
C ILE A 16 8.62 18.87 -0.96
N LEU A 17 7.59 18.48 -0.21
CA LEU A 17 6.23 19.00 -0.39
C LEU A 17 6.18 20.51 -0.23
N VAL A 18 6.78 21.03 0.83
CA VAL A 18 6.86 22.48 1.11
C VAL A 18 7.70 23.17 0.04
N ALA A 19 8.84 22.61 -0.35
CA ALA A 19 9.70 23.22 -1.36
C ALA A 19 8.94 23.46 -2.68
N PHE A 20 8.21 22.45 -3.16
CA PHE A 20 7.44 22.58 -4.39
C PHE A 20 6.25 23.53 -4.23
N HIS A 21 5.59 23.52 -3.06
CA HIS A 21 4.52 24.46 -2.74
C HIS A 21 5.00 25.93 -2.81
N GLU A 22 6.07 26.25 -2.08
CA GLU A 22 6.65 27.60 -2.09
C GLU A 22 7.19 27.95 -3.47
N TYR A 23 7.76 26.98 -4.19
CA TYR A 23 8.23 27.20 -5.55
C TYR A 23 7.09 27.58 -6.50
N GLY A 24 5.88 27.03 -6.32
CA GLY A 24 4.69 27.42 -7.06
C GLY A 24 4.38 28.92 -6.90
N HIS A 25 4.28 29.39 -5.66
CA HIS A 25 4.08 30.82 -5.35
C HIS A 25 5.19 31.69 -5.95
N PHE A 26 6.44 31.29 -5.74
CA PHE A 26 7.63 31.99 -6.23
C PHE A 26 7.62 32.13 -7.76
N TRP A 27 7.39 31.02 -8.47
CA TRP A 27 7.48 30.97 -9.92
C TRP A 27 6.39 31.82 -10.58
N VAL A 28 5.13 31.70 -10.13
CA VAL A 28 4.03 32.49 -10.67
C VAL A 28 4.17 33.97 -10.33
N ALA A 29 4.57 34.32 -9.10
CA ALA A 29 4.78 35.71 -8.69
C ALA A 29 5.79 36.41 -9.62
N ARG A 30 6.94 35.78 -9.86
CA ARG A 30 7.98 36.34 -10.75
C ARG A 30 7.51 36.44 -12.19
N ARG A 31 6.76 35.45 -12.69
CA ARG A 31 6.28 35.44 -14.07
C ARG A 31 5.25 36.54 -14.34
N LEU A 32 4.47 36.89 -13.32
CA LEU A 32 3.45 37.96 -13.38
C LEU A 32 3.97 39.33 -12.93
N GLY A 33 5.29 39.48 -12.73
CA GLY A 33 5.93 40.76 -12.46
C GLY A 33 5.95 41.19 -10.99
N VAL A 34 5.45 40.37 -10.06
CA VAL A 34 5.54 40.62 -8.62
C VAL A 34 6.98 40.44 -8.17
N ARG A 35 7.51 41.42 -7.43
CA ARG A 35 8.87 41.32 -6.89
C ARG A 35 8.88 40.39 -5.69
N VAL A 36 9.76 39.40 -5.72
CA VAL A 36 10.00 38.49 -4.58
C VAL A 36 11.24 38.93 -3.83
N LEU A 37 11.16 38.99 -2.51
CA LEU A 37 12.25 39.40 -1.62
C LEU A 37 12.99 38.18 -1.06
N THR A 38 12.23 37.15 -0.66
CA THR A 38 12.78 35.96 0.02
C THR A 38 12.09 34.69 -0.45
N TYR A 39 12.86 33.64 -0.66
CA TYR A 39 12.40 32.27 -0.82
C TYR A 39 13.03 31.44 0.29
N SER A 40 12.22 30.95 1.23
CA SER A 40 12.70 30.23 2.42
C SER A 40 12.16 28.81 2.48
N LEU A 41 13.08 27.87 2.65
CA LEU A 41 12.80 26.48 3.00
C LEU A 41 13.06 26.32 4.50
N GLY A 42 12.01 26.17 5.29
CA GLY A 42 12.09 26.14 6.75
C GLY A 42 11.86 27.52 7.40
N PHE A 43 11.59 27.47 8.71
CA PHE A 43 11.38 28.63 9.57
C PHE A 43 12.56 28.88 10.53
N GLY A 44 12.51 30.02 11.21
CA GLY A 44 13.45 30.39 12.26
C GLY A 44 14.77 30.95 11.73
N ARG A 45 15.83 30.76 12.53
CA ARG A 45 17.18 31.23 12.18
C ARG A 45 17.66 30.51 10.91
N ALA A 46 18.20 31.25 9.97
CA ALA A 46 18.77 30.67 8.75
C ALA A 46 20.04 29.89 9.11
N ILE A 47 20.08 28.62 8.73
CA ILE A 47 21.31 27.81 8.69
C ILE A 47 22.18 28.31 7.54
N PHE A 48 21.54 28.59 6.41
CA PHE A 48 22.19 29.11 5.21
C PHE A 48 21.33 30.19 4.56
N SER A 49 21.95 31.26 4.07
CA SER A 49 21.29 32.31 3.28
C SER A 49 22.24 32.81 2.20
N THR A 50 21.71 33.03 0.99
CA THR A 50 22.45 33.65 -0.12
C THR A 50 21.52 34.55 -0.92
N ARG A 51 22.03 35.68 -1.44
CA ARG A 51 21.27 36.55 -2.34
C ARG A 51 21.72 36.35 -3.78
N ARG A 52 20.77 36.15 -4.69
CA ARG A 52 21.08 35.87 -6.12
C ARG A 52 20.13 36.59 -7.08
N GLY A 53 20.65 36.86 -8.27
CA GLY A 53 19.91 37.49 -9.38
C GLY A 53 19.89 39.02 -9.30
N ALA A 54 19.42 39.64 -10.39
CA ALA A 54 19.34 41.10 -10.51
C ALA A 54 18.46 41.76 -9.43
N GLU A 55 17.47 41.02 -8.91
CA GLU A 55 16.55 41.51 -7.87
C GLU A 55 17.05 41.24 -6.44
N SER A 56 18.25 40.64 -6.29
CA SER A 56 18.86 40.30 -4.99
C SER A 56 17.97 39.45 -4.08
N ILE A 57 17.29 38.46 -4.65
CA ILE A 57 16.37 37.56 -3.93
C ILE A 57 17.16 36.76 -2.89
N GLU A 58 16.71 36.77 -1.64
CA GLU A 58 17.29 35.99 -0.56
C GLU A 58 16.76 34.55 -0.58
N TYR A 59 17.63 33.58 -0.87
CA TYR A 59 17.34 32.15 -0.74
C TYR A 59 17.84 31.66 0.62
N ARG A 60 16.92 31.14 1.44
CA ARG A 60 17.20 30.77 2.83
C ARG A 60 16.85 29.32 3.11
N VAL A 61 17.65 28.67 3.93
CA VAL A 61 17.33 27.39 4.57
C VAL A 61 17.24 27.64 6.08
N GLY A 62 16.04 27.55 6.64
CA GLY A 62 15.73 27.73 8.05
C GLY A 62 16.08 26.50 8.89
N MET A 63 16.28 26.71 10.20
CA MET A 63 16.59 25.64 11.14
C MET A 63 15.44 24.66 11.37
N LEU A 64 14.20 25.14 11.25
CA LEU A 64 13.01 24.30 11.45
C LEU A 64 12.43 23.90 10.09
N PRO A 65 12.49 22.61 9.70
CA PRO A 65 12.05 22.15 8.37
C PRO A 65 10.53 21.96 8.22
N LEU A 66 9.73 22.44 9.18
CA LEU A 66 8.27 22.23 9.26
C LEU A 66 7.45 23.20 8.40
N GLY A 67 8.01 23.74 7.32
CA GLY A 67 7.32 24.66 6.41
C GLY A 67 8.28 25.58 5.69
N GLY A 68 7.78 26.64 5.07
CA GLY A 68 8.54 27.55 4.24
C GLY A 68 7.73 28.82 4.00
N TYR A 69 8.30 29.77 3.27
CA TYR A 69 7.55 30.95 2.83
C TYR A 69 8.22 31.64 1.64
N VAL A 70 7.40 32.26 0.81
CA VAL A 70 7.81 33.26 -0.19
C VAL A 70 7.39 34.65 0.27
N ARG A 71 8.38 35.49 0.61
CA ARG A 71 8.12 36.89 0.94
C ARG A 71 8.11 37.72 -0.33
N MET A 72 6.98 38.35 -0.62
CA MET A 72 6.79 39.23 -1.77
C MET A 72 6.89 40.68 -1.32
N LEU A 73 7.22 41.59 -2.23
CA LEU A 73 7.18 43.02 -1.96
C LEU A 73 5.72 43.41 -1.68
N ASP A 74 5.45 43.98 -0.52
CA ASP A 74 4.11 44.41 -0.12
C ASP A 74 4.21 45.68 0.73
N GLU A 75 3.39 46.70 0.41
CA GLU A 75 3.38 47.97 1.14
C GLU A 75 2.88 47.85 2.59
N ARG A 76 2.24 46.73 2.95
CA ARG A 76 1.78 46.47 4.32
C ARG A 76 2.92 46.02 5.24
N GLU A 77 4.00 45.49 4.69
CA GLU A 77 5.15 44.97 5.45
C GLU A 77 6.25 46.02 5.66
N GLY A 78 6.18 47.18 4.98
CA GLY A 78 7.14 48.27 5.13
C GLY A 78 7.05 49.31 4.01
N GLU A 79 7.93 50.31 4.07
CA GLU A 79 8.04 51.32 3.01
C GLU A 79 8.58 50.69 1.72
N VAL A 80 7.91 50.98 0.60
CA VAL A 80 8.27 50.50 -0.73
C VAL A 80 8.70 51.67 -1.60
N ASP A 81 9.83 51.53 -2.29
CA ASP A 81 10.32 52.53 -3.25
C ASP A 81 9.21 52.91 -4.24
N PRO A 82 8.90 54.21 -4.38
CA PRO A 82 7.95 54.71 -5.36
C PRO A 82 8.02 54.10 -6.76
N ALA A 83 9.23 53.80 -7.25
CA ALA A 83 9.48 53.22 -8.57
C ALA A 83 9.06 51.74 -8.66
N GLU A 84 9.07 51.01 -7.54
CA GLU A 84 8.78 49.56 -7.51
C GLU A 84 7.39 49.22 -6.98
N ARG A 85 6.60 50.21 -6.54
CA ARG A 85 5.22 50.02 -6.07
C ARG A 85 4.32 49.26 -7.05
N HIS A 86 4.54 49.42 -8.35
CA HIS A 86 3.80 48.69 -9.37
C HIS A 86 4.05 47.16 -9.34
N ARG A 87 5.12 46.71 -8.69
CA ARG A 87 5.49 45.29 -8.50
C ARG A 87 5.11 44.75 -7.12
N ALA A 88 4.53 45.58 -6.27
CA ALA A 88 4.05 45.16 -4.96
C ALA A 88 2.83 44.25 -5.11
N PHE A 89 2.77 43.17 -4.33
CA PHE A 89 1.74 42.15 -4.40
C PHE A 89 0.34 42.71 -4.12
N ASN A 90 0.22 43.57 -3.11
CA ASN A 90 -1.02 44.26 -2.74
C ASN A 90 -1.56 45.21 -3.81
N ARG A 91 -0.71 45.70 -4.73
CA ARG A 91 -1.13 46.56 -5.86
C ARG A 91 -1.50 45.79 -7.12
N GLN A 92 -1.23 44.48 -7.17
CA GLN A 92 -1.61 43.68 -8.32
C GLN A 92 -3.12 43.52 -8.43
N SER A 93 -3.58 43.32 -9.66
CA SER A 93 -4.98 42.98 -9.92
C SER A 93 -5.39 41.69 -9.19
N ILE A 94 -6.67 41.57 -8.85
CA ILE A 94 -7.22 40.40 -8.14
C ILE A 94 -6.86 39.08 -8.85
N PRO A 95 -6.97 38.95 -10.19
CA PRO A 95 -6.61 37.70 -10.86
C PRO A 95 -5.14 37.30 -10.66
N VAL A 96 -4.22 38.27 -10.67
CA VAL A 96 -2.79 38.01 -10.41
C VAL A 96 -2.59 37.51 -8.97
N ARG A 97 -3.23 38.16 -8.00
CA ARG A 97 -3.13 37.77 -6.58
C ARG A 97 -3.70 36.37 -6.36
N VAL A 98 -4.85 36.06 -6.95
CA VAL A 98 -5.47 34.73 -6.89
C VAL A 98 -4.58 33.69 -7.55
N ALA A 99 -4.04 33.96 -8.74
CA ALA A 99 -3.15 33.03 -9.44
C ALA A 99 -1.90 32.71 -8.62
N VAL A 100 -1.28 33.71 -8.00
CA VAL A 100 -0.10 33.52 -7.14
C VAL A 100 -0.43 32.68 -5.91
N VAL A 101 -1.54 32.96 -5.22
CA VAL A 101 -1.96 32.19 -4.02
C VAL A 101 -2.39 30.77 -4.39
N ALA A 102 -3.04 30.56 -5.53
CA ALA A 102 -3.42 29.22 -5.98
C ALA A 102 -2.22 28.38 -6.48
N ALA A 103 -1.13 29.04 -6.87
CA ALA A 103 0.03 28.38 -7.48
C ALA A 103 0.71 27.36 -6.55
N GLY A 104 0.78 27.62 -5.24
CA GLY A 104 1.38 26.69 -4.29
C GLY A 104 0.61 25.37 -4.19
N PRO A 105 -0.70 25.39 -3.86
CA PRO A 105 -1.52 24.19 -3.90
C PRO A 105 -1.51 23.48 -5.26
N ALA A 106 -1.58 24.24 -6.37
CA ALA A 106 -1.53 23.67 -7.71
C ALA A 106 -0.18 22.95 -7.98
N ALA A 107 0.94 23.50 -7.51
CA ALA A 107 2.26 22.85 -7.64
C ALA A 107 2.30 21.50 -6.91
N ASN A 108 1.67 21.38 -5.75
CA ASN A 108 1.57 20.11 -5.03
C ASN A 108 0.69 19.08 -5.77
N ILE A 109 -0.40 19.50 -6.40
CA ILE A 109 -1.23 18.62 -7.22
C ILE A 109 -0.43 18.10 -8.42
N ILE A 110 0.31 18.99 -9.10
CA ILE A 110 1.19 18.60 -10.21
C ILE A 110 2.29 17.63 -9.73
N LEU A 111 2.86 17.88 -8.55
CA LEU A 111 3.86 17.01 -7.94
C LEU A 111 3.28 15.62 -7.62
N ALA A 112 2.05 15.55 -7.11
CA ALA A 112 1.35 14.29 -6.84
C ALA A 112 1.10 13.51 -8.14
N LEU A 113 0.60 14.18 -9.19
CA LEU A 113 0.43 13.57 -10.51
C LEU A 113 1.75 13.06 -11.08
N PHE A 114 2.83 13.82 -10.92
CA PHE A 114 4.18 13.41 -11.32
C PHE A 114 4.65 12.16 -10.57
N PHE A 115 4.41 12.06 -9.26
CA PHE A 115 4.80 10.87 -8.49
C PHE A 115 3.97 9.64 -8.86
N TRP A 116 2.66 9.77 -9.04
CA TRP A 116 1.83 8.68 -9.56
C TRP A 116 2.31 8.23 -10.94
N TRP A 117 2.54 9.18 -11.84
CA TRP A 117 3.06 8.93 -13.19
C TRP A 117 4.39 8.18 -13.16
N LEU A 118 5.34 8.65 -12.36
CA LEU A 118 6.65 8.02 -12.18
C LEU A 118 6.51 6.62 -11.57
N MET A 119 5.65 6.45 -10.58
CA MET A 119 5.41 5.17 -9.93
C MET A 119 4.86 4.13 -10.93
N PHE A 120 3.89 4.50 -11.78
CA PHE A 120 3.36 3.61 -12.80
C PHE A 120 4.38 3.28 -13.91
N MET A 121 5.30 4.20 -14.23
CA MET A 121 6.39 3.91 -15.18
C MET A 121 7.47 2.98 -14.60
N ILE A 122 7.88 3.19 -13.33
CA ILE A 122 8.81 2.29 -12.62
C ILE A 122 8.15 0.91 -12.46
N GLY A 123 6.85 0.95 -12.21
CA GLY A 123 5.91 -0.13 -12.15
C GLY A 123 5.41 -0.42 -10.75
N THR A 124 4.23 -1.04 -10.70
CA THR A 124 3.57 -1.44 -9.47
C THR A 124 3.52 -2.95 -9.37
N GLN A 125 3.70 -3.47 -8.16
CA GLN A 125 3.55 -4.89 -7.89
C GLN A 125 2.06 -5.20 -7.68
N GLY A 126 1.49 -5.97 -8.59
CA GLY A 126 0.17 -6.59 -8.44
C GLY A 126 0.32 -8.07 -8.08
N LEU A 127 -0.65 -8.63 -7.35
CA LEU A 127 -0.74 -10.08 -7.19
C LEU A 127 -1.47 -10.68 -8.39
N LEU A 128 -0.94 -11.74 -8.96
CA LEU A 128 -1.60 -12.49 -10.03
C LEU A 128 -2.91 -13.08 -9.49
N PRO A 129 -4.04 -12.98 -10.21
CA PRO A 129 -5.32 -13.60 -9.85
C PRO A 129 -5.29 -15.13 -10.11
N LYS A 130 -4.32 -15.82 -9.51
CA LYS A 130 -4.18 -17.27 -9.55
C LYS A 130 -4.92 -17.88 -8.37
N VAL A 131 -5.77 -18.87 -8.65
CA VAL A 131 -6.62 -19.54 -7.67
C VAL A 131 -5.78 -20.50 -6.83
N GLY A 132 -5.86 -20.34 -5.51
CA GLY A 132 -5.23 -21.18 -4.51
C GLY A 132 -6.13 -22.35 -4.09
N ASP A 133 -6.10 -22.67 -2.80
CA ASP A 133 -7.00 -23.66 -2.23
C ASP A 133 -8.46 -23.20 -2.38
N LEU A 134 -9.33 -24.11 -2.80
CA LEU A 134 -10.72 -23.79 -3.10
C LEU A 134 -11.65 -24.58 -2.18
N GLU A 135 -12.54 -23.88 -1.48
CA GLU A 135 -13.58 -24.52 -0.67
C GLU A 135 -14.60 -25.21 -1.58
N ALA A 136 -14.91 -26.48 -1.29
CA ALA A 136 -15.76 -27.31 -2.14
C ALA A 136 -17.19 -26.74 -2.33
N GLU A 137 -17.69 -26.02 -1.34
CA GLU A 137 -19.04 -25.41 -1.35
C GLU A 137 -19.05 -23.98 -1.91
N SER A 138 -17.89 -23.47 -2.36
CA SER A 138 -17.81 -22.10 -2.88
C SER A 138 -18.52 -21.91 -4.21
N ARG A 139 -18.88 -20.66 -4.50
CA ARG A 139 -19.44 -20.26 -5.80
C ARG A 139 -18.46 -20.51 -6.95
N LEU A 140 -17.16 -20.28 -6.72
CA LEU A 140 -16.12 -20.59 -7.71
C LEU A 140 -15.99 -22.10 -7.97
N ALA A 141 -15.99 -22.94 -6.93
CA ALA A 141 -15.98 -24.39 -7.11
C ALA A 141 -17.21 -24.88 -7.90
N SER A 142 -18.39 -24.36 -7.55
CA SER A 142 -19.64 -24.66 -8.24
C SER A 142 -19.65 -24.21 -9.71
N ALA A 143 -18.87 -23.18 -10.06
CA ALA A 143 -18.68 -22.71 -11.42
C ALA A 143 -17.68 -23.56 -12.23
N GLY A 144 -17.00 -24.52 -11.60
CA GLY A 144 -15.98 -25.36 -12.24
C GLY A 144 -14.59 -24.75 -12.28
N VAL A 145 -14.31 -23.77 -11.41
CA VAL A 145 -12.96 -23.22 -11.20
C VAL A 145 -12.12 -24.27 -10.46
N GLU A 146 -10.86 -24.42 -10.86
CA GLU A 146 -9.94 -25.37 -10.24
C GLU A 146 -8.75 -24.64 -9.61
N GLN A 147 -8.13 -25.29 -8.63
CA GLN A 147 -6.88 -24.80 -8.05
C GLN A 147 -5.80 -24.67 -9.13
N GLY A 148 -5.08 -23.55 -9.12
CA GLY A 148 -4.02 -23.25 -10.07
C GLY A 148 -4.48 -22.45 -11.30
N ASP A 149 -5.79 -22.33 -11.55
CA ASP A 149 -6.32 -21.50 -12.62
C ASP A 149 -5.89 -20.04 -12.45
N VAL A 150 -5.52 -19.38 -13.55
CA VAL A 150 -5.27 -17.94 -13.58
C VAL A 150 -6.43 -17.24 -14.27
N ILE A 151 -7.18 -16.41 -13.56
CA ILE A 151 -8.27 -15.63 -14.15
C ILE A 151 -7.66 -14.48 -14.98
N ARG A 152 -7.96 -14.42 -16.28
CA ARG A 152 -7.39 -13.45 -17.22
C ARG A 152 -8.38 -12.38 -17.68
N ALA A 153 -9.68 -12.64 -17.56
CA ALA A 153 -10.70 -11.66 -17.88
C ALA A 153 -12.02 -11.96 -17.15
N VAL A 154 -12.82 -10.91 -16.94
CA VAL A 154 -14.20 -10.98 -16.46
C VAL A 154 -15.09 -10.24 -17.47
N ASP A 155 -16.09 -10.92 -18.02
CA ASP A 155 -16.97 -10.40 -19.09
C ASP A 155 -16.20 -9.84 -20.30
N GLY A 156 -15.09 -10.50 -20.65
CA GLY A 156 -14.20 -10.07 -21.74
C GLY A 156 -13.30 -8.88 -21.41
N ARG A 157 -13.42 -8.27 -20.23
CA ARG A 157 -12.49 -7.22 -19.76
C ARG A 157 -11.24 -7.87 -19.15
N PRO A 158 -10.03 -7.52 -19.62
CA PRO A 158 -8.79 -8.05 -19.07
C PRO A 158 -8.67 -7.80 -17.56
N VAL A 159 -8.16 -8.79 -16.86
CA VAL A 159 -7.85 -8.76 -15.43
C VAL A 159 -6.40 -9.21 -15.28
N ALA A 160 -5.54 -8.30 -14.84
CA ALA A 160 -4.12 -8.56 -14.72
C ALA A 160 -3.72 -8.78 -13.26
N THR A 161 -4.36 -8.07 -12.33
CA THR A 161 -4.13 -8.15 -10.89
C THR A 161 -5.33 -8.65 -10.10
N LEU A 162 -5.07 -9.04 -8.86
CA LEU A 162 -6.11 -9.40 -7.90
C LEU A 162 -7.03 -8.22 -7.56
N SER A 163 -6.51 -6.98 -7.63
CA SER A 163 -7.31 -5.77 -7.44
C SER A 163 -8.31 -5.59 -8.58
N ASP A 164 -7.90 -5.84 -9.83
CA ASP A 164 -8.79 -5.77 -10.99
C ASP A 164 -9.88 -6.84 -10.90
N LEU A 165 -9.51 -8.05 -10.45
CA LEU A 165 -10.46 -9.13 -10.23
C LEU A 165 -11.49 -8.73 -9.18
N ARG A 166 -11.01 -8.21 -8.03
CA ARG A 166 -11.87 -7.74 -6.94
C ARG A 166 -12.87 -6.71 -7.43
N LEU A 167 -12.41 -5.68 -8.16
CA LEU A 167 -13.27 -4.62 -8.68
C LEU A 167 -14.28 -5.15 -9.70
N SER A 168 -13.86 -6.05 -10.60
CA SER A 168 -14.73 -6.66 -11.61
C SER A 168 -15.84 -7.51 -10.98
N LEU A 169 -15.50 -8.30 -9.97
CA LEU A 169 -16.47 -9.11 -9.22
C LEU A 169 -17.39 -8.25 -8.36
N LEU A 170 -16.86 -7.19 -7.74
CA LEU A 170 -17.65 -6.24 -6.97
C LEU A 170 -18.72 -5.60 -7.85
N ASN A 171 -18.36 -5.12 -9.04
CA ASN A 171 -19.31 -4.56 -10.01
C ASN A 171 -20.38 -5.58 -10.41
N GLY A 172 -19.98 -6.82 -10.73
CA GLY A 172 -20.94 -7.88 -11.08
C GLY A 172 -21.89 -8.26 -9.93
N ALA A 173 -21.42 -8.18 -8.69
CA ALA A 173 -22.23 -8.44 -7.50
C ALA A 173 -23.17 -7.26 -7.18
N ILE A 174 -22.72 -6.01 -7.32
CA ILE A 174 -23.58 -4.82 -7.20
C ILE A 174 -24.73 -4.89 -8.23
N ASP A 175 -24.41 -5.28 -9.47
CA ASP A 175 -25.40 -5.45 -10.53
C ASP A 175 -26.28 -6.71 -10.38
N GLN A 176 -26.03 -7.55 -9.37
CA GLN A 176 -26.73 -8.82 -9.14
C GLN A 176 -26.84 -9.67 -10.42
N ARG A 177 -25.71 -9.93 -11.08
CA ARG A 177 -25.68 -10.63 -12.37
C ARG A 177 -24.67 -11.78 -12.40
N ARG A 178 -24.79 -12.62 -13.43
CA ARG A 178 -23.78 -13.62 -13.74
C ARG A 178 -22.63 -12.95 -14.50
N VAL A 179 -21.41 -13.39 -14.24
CA VAL A 179 -20.20 -12.92 -14.94
C VAL A 179 -19.48 -14.09 -15.59
N VAL A 180 -18.89 -13.87 -16.75
CA VAL A 180 -18.09 -14.87 -17.46
C VAL A 180 -16.63 -14.69 -17.10
N LEU A 181 -16.04 -15.67 -16.43
CA LEU A 181 -14.61 -15.70 -16.15
C LEU A 181 -13.88 -16.39 -17.29
N SER A 182 -12.92 -15.71 -17.91
CA SER A 182 -11.95 -16.35 -18.80
C SER A 182 -10.69 -16.65 -18.00
N MET A 183 -10.24 -17.89 -18.03
CA MET A 183 -9.12 -18.37 -17.23
C MET A 183 -8.15 -19.21 -18.06
N GLN A 184 -6.92 -19.28 -17.57
CA GLN A 184 -5.86 -20.12 -18.09
C GLN A 184 -5.51 -21.18 -17.04
N GLY A 185 -5.90 -22.42 -17.30
CA GLY A 185 -5.52 -23.58 -16.49
C GLY A 185 -4.39 -24.37 -17.14
N GLU A 186 -4.05 -25.54 -16.58
CA GLU A 186 -3.05 -26.46 -17.15
C GLU A 186 -3.48 -27.03 -18.51
N GLY A 187 -4.78 -27.28 -18.69
CA GLY A 187 -5.37 -27.79 -19.94
C GLY A 187 -5.60 -26.75 -21.03
N GLY A 188 -5.23 -25.48 -20.81
CA GLY A 188 -5.43 -24.39 -21.76
C GLY A 188 -6.41 -23.32 -21.28
N SER A 189 -6.83 -22.45 -22.20
CA SER A 189 -7.80 -21.40 -21.89
C SER A 189 -9.22 -21.97 -21.84
N ARG A 190 -9.97 -21.63 -20.80
CA ARG A 190 -11.38 -22.00 -20.65
C ARG A 190 -12.21 -20.84 -20.13
N GLN A 191 -13.53 -20.92 -20.29
CA GLN A 191 -14.47 -19.96 -19.74
C GLN A 191 -15.46 -20.67 -18.82
N VAL A 192 -15.78 -20.02 -17.71
CA VAL A 192 -16.81 -20.46 -16.77
C VAL A 192 -17.75 -19.31 -16.43
N THR A 193 -18.98 -19.63 -16.06
CA THR A 193 -19.95 -18.62 -15.63
C THR A 193 -20.04 -18.65 -14.11
N LEU A 194 -19.71 -17.53 -13.46
CA LEU A 194 -19.85 -17.35 -12.03
C LEU A 194 -21.17 -16.64 -11.73
N ASP A 195 -21.98 -17.21 -10.84
CA ASP A 195 -23.24 -16.62 -10.41
C ASP A 195 -23.04 -15.72 -9.19
N LEU A 196 -23.17 -14.40 -9.37
CA LEU A 196 -23.08 -13.40 -8.30
C LEU A 196 -24.45 -12.88 -7.84
N ARG A 197 -25.56 -13.49 -8.33
CA ARG A 197 -26.90 -13.17 -7.84
C ARG A 197 -27.06 -13.60 -6.40
N ASP A 198 -27.86 -12.84 -5.66
CA ASP A 198 -28.14 -13.03 -4.24
C ASP A 198 -26.88 -13.00 -3.37
N LEU A 199 -25.78 -12.44 -3.90
CA LEU A 199 -24.56 -12.20 -3.15
C LEU A 199 -24.61 -10.76 -2.66
N ASP A 200 -24.61 -10.57 -1.35
CA ASP A 200 -24.42 -9.25 -0.76
C ASP A 200 -22.93 -8.86 -0.86
N PRO A 201 -22.56 -7.86 -1.70
CA PRO A 201 -21.17 -7.49 -1.91
C PRO A 201 -20.55 -6.73 -0.73
N LEU A 202 -21.37 -6.07 0.08
CA LEU A 202 -20.93 -5.22 1.21
C LEU A 202 -21.34 -5.81 2.57
N GLY A 203 -21.93 -7.01 2.55
CA GLY A 203 -22.46 -7.64 3.74
C GLY A 203 -21.46 -7.81 4.86
N GLY A 204 -21.98 -7.79 6.08
CA GLY A 204 -21.26 -7.94 7.34
C GLY A 204 -22.21 -7.60 8.48
N GLU A 205 -21.93 -8.09 9.68
CA GLU A 205 -22.65 -7.61 10.86
C GLU A 205 -22.34 -6.13 11.09
N ILE A 206 -23.34 -5.34 11.51
CA ILE A 206 -23.14 -3.93 11.84
C ILE A 206 -22.06 -3.83 12.93
N GLY A 207 -20.93 -3.21 12.61
CA GLY A 207 -19.77 -3.09 13.51
C GLY A 207 -18.61 -4.03 13.21
N GLN A 208 -18.74 -4.94 12.23
CA GLN A 208 -17.64 -5.75 11.70
C GLN A 208 -17.14 -5.21 10.35
N GLN A 209 -15.88 -5.50 10.01
CA GLN A 209 -15.36 -5.14 8.68
C GLN A 209 -16.07 -5.98 7.60
N PRO A 210 -16.51 -5.37 6.48
CA PRO A 210 -17.11 -6.10 5.37
C PRO A 210 -16.18 -7.20 4.87
N THR A 211 -16.70 -8.41 4.71
CA THR A 211 -15.94 -9.54 4.16
C THR A 211 -15.61 -9.29 2.69
N ASP A 212 -14.34 -9.41 2.29
CA ASP A 212 -13.85 -9.19 0.91
C ASP A 212 -14.67 -10.03 -0.09
N ILE A 213 -15.11 -9.42 -1.19
CA ILE A 213 -15.86 -10.08 -2.27
C ILE A 213 -15.13 -11.32 -2.80
N LEU A 214 -13.80 -11.31 -2.80
CA LEU A 214 -12.99 -12.47 -3.19
C LEU A 214 -13.26 -13.66 -2.28
N GLN A 215 -13.21 -13.46 -0.96
CA GLN A 215 -13.51 -14.53 0.00
C GLN A 215 -14.96 -15.01 -0.12
N ARG A 216 -15.90 -14.09 -0.35
CA ARG A 216 -17.33 -14.40 -0.50
C ARG A 216 -17.64 -15.29 -1.70
N VAL A 217 -16.90 -15.18 -2.79
CA VAL A 217 -17.02 -16.10 -3.94
C VAL A 217 -16.19 -17.39 -3.75
N GLY A 218 -15.43 -17.48 -2.65
CA GLY A 218 -14.51 -18.56 -2.30
C GLY A 218 -13.14 -18.47 -2.96
N PHE A 219 -12.74 -17.28 -3.43
CA PHE A 219 -11.41 -17.08 -3.97
C PHE A 219 -10.40 -17.00 -2.82
N ALA A 220 -9.45 -17.93 -2.81
CA ALA A 220 -8.20 -17.77 -2.08
C ALA A 220 -7.06 -17.52 -3.07
N PRO A 221 -6.17 -16.54 -2.84
CA PRO A 221 -5.00 -16.35 -3.68
C PRO A 221 -4.07 -17.55 -3.55
N TRP A 222 -3.57 -18.04 -4.69
CA TRP A 222 -2.51 -19.03 -4.70
C TRP A 222 -1.29 -18.51 -3.97
N ARG A 223 -0.73 -19.34 -3.10
CA ARG A 223 0.52 -19.07 -2.38
C ARG A 223 1.53 -20.14 -2.74
N ALA A 224 2.76 -19.73 -3.00
CA ALA A 224 3.85 -20.65 -3.17
C ALA A 224 4.00 -21.51 -1.90
N PRO A 225 4.15 -22.85 -2.02
CA PRO A 225 4.44 -23.72 -0.90
C PRO A 225 5.63 -23.18 -0.09
N ALA A 226 5.45 -23.11 1.23
CA ALA A 226 6.43 -22.52 2.13
C ALA A 226 6.46 -23.27 3.46
N GLU A 227 7.65 -23.29 4.05
CA GLU A 227 7.86 -23.77 5.41
C GLU A 227 7.72 -22.60 6.40
N ALA A 228 7.24 -22.90 7.61
CA ALA A 228 7.14 -21.92 8.68
C ALA A 228 8.48 -21.87 9.42
N GLU A 229 9.34 -20.90 9.08
CA GLU A 229 10.61 -20.66 9.76
C GLU A 229 10.38 -19.75 10.97
N ILE A 230 10.93 -20.09 12.13
CA ILE A 230 10.86 -19.26 13.33
C ILE A 230 11.82 -18.09 13.16
N ALA A 231 11.28 -16.88 13.00
CA ALA A 231 12.06 -15.65 12.96
C ALA A 231 12.50 -15.21 14.36
N GLU A 232 11.60 -15.34 15.33
CA GLU A 232 11.83 -14.92 16.71
C GLU A 232 11.06 -15.82 17.68
N VAL A 233 11.63 -16.06 18.86
CA VAL A 233 10.98 -16.76 19.97
C VAL A 233 10.83 -15.79 21.13
N GLN A 234 9.59 -15.60 21.60
CA GLN A 234 9.32 -14.70 22.72
C GLN A 234 9.84 -15.31 24.04
N PRO A 235 10.57 -14.57 24.88
CA PRO A 235 10.98 -15.05 26.19
C PRO A 235 9.79 -15.46 27.06
N GLY A 236 9.91 -16.57 27.78
CA GLY A 236 8.84 -17.10 28.66
C GLY A 236 7.62 -17.64 27.91
N SER A 237 7.72 -17.87 26.60
CA SER A 237 6.67 -18.52 25.80
C SER A 237 6.72 -20.05 25.90
N PRO A 238 5.63 -20.75 25.52
CA PRO A 238 5.67 -22.21 25.36
C PRO A 238 6.78 -22.68 24.41
N ALA A 239 7.07 -21.94 23.34
CA ALA A 239 8.13 -22.28 22.39
C ALA A 239 9.52 -22.16 23.01
N ALA A 240 9.76 -21.12 23.81
CA ALA A 240 11.02 -20.97 24.55
C ALA A 240 11.22 -22.11 25.55
N ALA A 241 10.17 -22.49 26.29
CA ALA A 241 10.22 -23.61 27.23
C ALA A 241 10.46 -24.96 26.53
N ALA A 242 9.97 -25.11 25.30
CA ALA A 242 10.16 -26.29 24.46
C ALA A 242 11.52 -26.31 23.72
N GLY A 243 12.39 -25.32 23.95
CA GLY A 243 13.71 -25.25 23.34
C GLY A 243 13.70 -24.94 21.83
N LEU A 244 12.63 -24.34 21.32
CA LEU A 244 12.60 -23.82 19.95
C LEU A 244 13.47 -22.58 19.85
N SER A 245 14.15 -22.42 18.72
CA SER A 245 15.06 -21.30 18.46
C SER A 245 14.78 -20.64 17.12
N ALA A 246 15.23 -19.40 16.94
CA ALA A 246 15.20 -18.76 15.63
C ALA A 246 15.97 -19.59 14.58
N GLY A 247 15.39 -19.73 13.39
CA GLY A 247 15.86 -20.58 12.31
C GLY A 247 15.31 -22.02 12.32
N ASP A 248 14.70 -22.49 13.42
CA ASP A 248 13.96 -23.75 13.40
C ASP A 248 12.75 -23.64 12.46
N ARG A 249 12.43 -24.72 11.74
CA ARG A 249 11.28 -24.77 10.82
C ARG A 249 10.21 -25.69 11.37
N ILE A 250 9.00 -25.18 11.58
CA ILE A 250 7.86 -25.99 12.00
C ILE A 250 7.20 -26.54 10.74
N LEU A 251 7.27 -27.86 10.57
CA LEU A 251 6.79 -28.58 9.39
C LEU A 251 5.38 -29.12 9.58
N GLY A 252 4.91 -29.23 10.82
CA GLY A 252 3.58 -29.72 11.11
C GLY A 252 3.29 -29.99 12.58
N LEU A 253 2.14 -30.59 12.83
CA LEU A 253 1.69 -31.00 14.16
C LEU A 253 0.87 -32.28 14.14
N ASP A 254 0.95 -33.07 15.20
CA ASP A 254 0.23 -34.34 15.42
C ASP A 254 0.31 -35.30 14.22
N GLY A 255 1.51 -35.44 13.65
CA GLY A 255 1.76 -36.30 12.48
C GLY A 255 1.31 -35.74 11.12
N ARG A 256 0.61 -34.60 11.09
CA ARG A 256 0.19 -33.93 9.84
C ARG A 256 1.19 -32.83 9.47
N ARG A 257 1.71 -32.89 8.24
CA ARG A 257 2.59 -31.86 7.66
C ARG A 257 1.78 -30.75 6.98
N TYR A 258 2.33 -29.55 6.99
CA TYR A 258 1.75 -28.36 6.36
C TYR A 258 2.79 -27.71 5.45
N GLN A 259 2.36 -27.29 4.26
CA GLN A 259 3.17 -26.55 3.28
C GLN A 259 2.72 -25.09 3.14
N ASN A 260 1.89 -24.63 4.09
CA ASN A 260 1.34 -23.30 4.17
C ASN A 260 1.44 -22.84 5.63
N PRO A 261 2.28 -21.84 5.94
CA PRO A 261 2.45 -21.33 7.30
C PRO A 261 1.15 -20.83 7.94
N TRP A 262 0.21 -20.30 7.15
CA TRP A 262 -1.08 -19.83 7.67
C TRP A 262 -1.95 -20.99 8.16
N ALA A 263 -2.06 -22.06 7.38
CA ALA A 263 -2.80 -23.25 7.78
C ALA A 263 -2.19 -23.90 9.04
N LEU A 264 -0.86 -23.83 9.19
CA LEU A 264 -0.18 -24.28 10.40
C LEU A 264 -0.53 -23.40 11.61
N ILE A 265 -0.56 -22.07 11.45
CA ILE A 265 -0.94 -21.12 12.52
C ILE A 265 -2.37 -21.40 12.99
N GLU A 266 -3.32 -21.56 12.07
CA GLU A 266 -4.71 -21.89 12.40
C GLU A 266 -4.82 -23.22 13.15
N ALA A 267 -4.11 -24.25 12.67
CA ALA A 267 -4.12 -25.56 13.30
C ALA A 267 -3.51 -25.56 14.71
N ILE A 268 -2.45 -24.77 14.96
CA ILE A 268 -1.89 -24.55 16.31
C ILE A 268 -2.88 -23.74 17.17
N GLY A 269 -3.51 -22.71 16.59
CA GLY A 269 -4.50 -21.86 17.24
C GLY A 269 -5.69 -22.65 17.79
N ALA A 270 -6.17 -23.64 17.04
CA ALA A 270 -7.27 -24.52 17.45
C ALA A 270 -6.93 -25.46 18.64
N ARG A 271 -5.66 -25.51 19.07
CA ARG A 271 -5.16 -26.40 20.14
C ARG A 271 -4.89 -25.67 21.45
N ALA A 272 -5.59 -24.57 21.72
CA ALA A 272 -5.48 -23.82 22.99
C ALA A 272 -5.56 -24.75 24.22
N GLY A 273 -4.49 -24.77 25.03
CA GLY A 273 -4.40 -25.56 26.26
C GLY A 273 -4.24 -27.06 26.07
N LYS A 274 -4.13 -27.56 24.84
CA LYS A 274 -3.97 -28.99 24.53
C LYS A 274 -2.52 -29.29 24.17
N SER A 275 -1.95 -30.33 24.79
CA SER A 275 -0.62 -30.83 24.39
C SER A 275 -0.65 -31.20 22.90
N THR A 276 0.32 -30.70 22.15
CA THR A 276 0.42 -30.80 20.70
C THR A 276 1.85 -31.20 20.36
N GLU A 277 2.02 -32.22 19.52
CA GLU A 277 3.35 -32.66 19.10
C GLU A 277 3.73 -31.93 17.81
N LEU A 278 4.72 -31.04 17.86
CA LEU A 278 5.23 -30.36 16.68
C LEU A 278 6.29 -31.19 15.95
N ILE A 279 6.27 -31.16 14.62
CA ILE A 279 7.33 -31.66 13.76
C ILE A 279 8.22 -30.46 13.43
N VAL A 280 9.46 -30.44 13.92
CA VAL A 280 10.38 -29.31 13.77
C VAL A 280 11.68 -29.75 13.11
N ALA A 281 12.12 -29.04 12.07
CA ALA A 281 13.44 -29.21 11.47
C ALA A 281 14.37 -28.09 11.93
N GLY A 282 15.40 -28.47 12.68
CA GLY A 282 16.52 -27.58 13.02
C GLY A 282 17.78 -27.92 12.23
N ASN A 283 18.94 -27.45 12.71
CA ASN A 283 20.24 -27.73 12.09
C ASN A 283 20.67 -29.21 12.17
N THR A 284 20.19 -29.94 13.17
CA THR A 284 20.55 -31.34 13.44
C THR A 284 19.58 -32.35 12.81
N GLY A 285 18.59 -31.87 12.05
CA GLY A 285 17.55 -32.68 11.42
C GLY A 285 16.15 -32.44 11.99
N GLU A 286 15.22 -33.32 11.62
CA GLU A 286 13.85 -33.30 12.11
C GLU A 286 13.76 -33.92 13.51
N ARG A 287 13.03 -33.25 14.40
CA ARG A 287 12.73 -33.69 15.76
C ARG A 287 11.26 -33.43 16.09
N ARG A 288 10.72 -34.22 17.02
CA ARG A 288 9.38 -34.04 17.57
C ARG A 288 9.48 -33.25 18.87
N VAL A 289 8.62 -32.25 19.04
CA VAL A 289 8.65 -31.34 20.19
C VAL A 289 7.24 -31.20 20.75
N ASP A 290 7.05 -31.67 21.98
CA ASP A 290 5.79 -31.48 22.69
C ASP A 290 5.66 -30.04 23.18
N ILE A 291 4.53 -29.42 22.87
CA ILE A 291 4.21 -28.05 23.28
C ILE A 291 2.75 -27.94 23.67
N THR A 292 2.46 -27.08 24.64
CA THR A 292 1.08 -26.71 24.97
C THR A 292 0.85 -25.26 24.57
N PRO A 293 0.09 -24.98 23.49
CA PRO A 293 -0.27 -23.62 23.12
C PRO A 293 -1.01 -22.92 24.25
N ARG A 294 -0.52 -21.75 24.67
CA ARG A 294 -1.12 -20.95 25.73
C ARG A 294 -2.46 -20.37 25.24
N PRO A 295 -3.59 -20.60 25.94
CA PRO A 295 -4.84 -19.92 25.62
C PRO A 295 -4.67 -18.40 25.70
N THR A 296 -5.06 -17.69 24.66
CA THR A 296 -4.99 -16.23 24.55
C THR A 296 -6.29 -15.73 23.95
N ALA A 297 -6.92 -14.72 24.56
CA ALA A 297 -8.11 -14.08 24.00
C ALA A 297 -7.71 -13.13 22.86
N VAL A 298 -8.35 -13.28 21.70
CA VAL A 298 -8.18 -12.45 20.50
C VAL A 298 -9.56 -12.24 19.90
N ASP A 299 -10.00 -10.99 19.76
CA ASP A 299 -11.29 -10.62 19.14
C ASP A 299 -12.51 -11.38 19.69
N GLY A 300 -12.49 -11.71 21.00
CA GLY A 300 -13.56 -12.45 21.68
C GLY A 300 -13.44 -13.98 21.60
N GLU A 301 -12.52 -14.52 20.79
CA GLU A 301 -12.24 -15.95 20.69
C GLU A 301 -10.99 -16.36 21.49
N THR A 302 -10.94 -17.62 21.93
CA THR A 302 -9.77 -18.17 22.62
C THR A 302 -8.92 -18.97 21.63
N VAL A 303 -7.72 -18.48 21.36
CA VAL A 303 -6.76 -19.12 20.46
C VAL A 303 -5.49 -19.55 21.19
N GLY A 304 -4.91 -20.67 20.76
CA GLY A 304 -3.65 -21.18 21.26
C GLY A 304 -2.46 -20.41 20.68
N ARG A 305 -1.56 -19.94 21.53
CA ARG A 305 -0.31 -19.29 21.10
C ARG A 305 0.92 -19.96 21.69
N ILE A 306 1.89 -20.25 20.84
CA ILE A 306 3.18 -20.80 21.25
C ILE A 306 4.27 -19.74 21.44
N GLY A 307 4.02 -18.49 21.03
CA GLY A 307 4.92 -17.34 21.24
C GLY A 307 6.13 -17.30 20.32
N VAL A 308 5.92 -17.58 19.04
CA VAL A 308 6.93 -17.42 17.98
C VAL A 308 6.44 -16.42 16.93
N ALA A 309 7.36 -15.65 16.35
CA ALA A 309 7.14 -14.97 15.09
C ALA A 309 7.58 -15.90 13.96
N LEU A 310 6.69 -16.17 13.01
CA LEU A 310 6.98 -17.02 11.85
C LEU A 310 7.29 -16.17 10.62
N ALA A 311 8.37 -16.50 9.92
CA ALA A 311 8.63 -16.10 8.56
C ALA A 311 8.17 -17.22 7.61
N SER A 312 7.58 -16.84 6.48
CA SER A 312 7.32 -17.78 5.39
C SER A 312 8.60 -17.96 4.60
N ARG A 313 9.14 -19.19 4.57
CA ARG A 313 10.27 -19.57 3.72
C ARG A 313 9.75 -20.33 2.50
N PRO A 314 9.69 -19.71 1.31
CA PRO A 314 9.25 -20.41 0.11
C PRO A 314 10.14 -21.62 -0.20
N LEU A 315 9.53 -22.74 -0.55
CA LEU A 315 10.22 -23.92 -1.05
C LEU A 315 10.81 -23.66 -2.44
N ASP A 316 10.10 -22.84 -3.25
CA ASP A 316 10.56 -22.32 -4.53
C ASP A 316 10.49 -20.78 -4.52
N PRO A 317 11.61 -20.09 -4.29
CA PRO A 317 11.67 -18.63 -4.28
C PRO A 317 11.28 -17.98 -5.62
N GLU A 318 11.51 -18.65 -6.75
CA GLU A 318 11.18 -18.09 -8.07
C GLU A 318 9.68 -18.20 -8.35
N ALA A 319 9.06 -19.34 -8.01
CA ALA A 319 7.60 -19.46 -8.05
C ALA A 319 6.91 -18.46 -7.11
N ALA A 320 7.51 -18.16 -5.97
CA ALA A 320 6.98 -17.15 -5.04
C ALA A 320 7.07 -15.73 -5.61
N LYS A 321 8.17 -15.39 -6.29
CA LYS A 321 8.29 -14.10 -7.00
C LYS A 321 7.33 -14.00 -8.18
N ALA A 322 7.11 -15.10 -8.92
CA ALA A 322 6.21 -15.15 -10.07
C ALA A 322 4.74 -14.90 -9.72
N MET A 323 4.36 -14.92 -8.43
CA MET A 323 3.04 -14.48 -7.96
C MET A 323 2.84 -12.97 -8.10
N PHE A 324 3.93 -12.21 -8.07
CA PHE A 324 3.91 -10.76 -8.21
C PHE A 324 4.13 -10.40 -9.67
N LEU A 325 3.17 -9.71 -10.25
CA LEU A 325 3.28 -9.15 -11.58
C LEU A 325 3.74 -7.70 -11.46
N MET A 326 4.86 -7.38 -12.11
CA MET A 326 5.35 -6.00 -12.19
C MET A 326 4.71 -5.34 -13.40
N GLU A 327 3.71 -4.51 -13.17
CA GLU A 327 3.06 -3.76 -14.24
C GLU A 327 3.78 -2.44 -14.45
N ARG A 328 4.22 -2.20 -15.68
CA ARG A 328 4.82 -0.93 -16.08
C ARG A 328 3.98 -0.34 -17.19
N ALA A 329 3.53 0.88 -17.00
CA ALA A 329 2.84 1.63 -18.02
C ALA A 329 3.83 2.42 -18.88
N GLY A 330 3.51 2.60 -20.16
CA GLY A 330 4.25 3.55 -21.01
C GLY A 330 4.07 4.99 -20.53
N PRO A 331 4.92 5.96 -20.91
CA PRO A 331 4.84 7.33 -20.41
C PRO A 331 3.48 8.02 -20.61
N ILE A 332 2.77 7.72 -21.71
CA ILE A 332 1.45 8.32 -22.00
C ILE A 332 0.36 7.64 -21.16
N GLU A 333 0.36 6.31 -21.13
CA GLU A 333 -0.59 5.51 -20.36
C GLU A 333 -0.48 5.79 -18.86
N ALA A 334 0.74 5.85 -18.34
CA ALA A 334 1.02 6.20 -16.94
C ALA A 334 0.43 7.56 -16.56
N MET A 335 0.34 8.51 -17.49
CA MET A 335 -0.24 9.82 -17.23
C MET A 335 -1.76 9.73 -17.09
N GLY A 336 -2.41 8.93 -17.94
CA GLY A 336 -3.83 8.61 -17.81
C GLY A 336 -4.14 7.97 -16.45
N LEU A 337 -3.37 6.94 -16.10
CA LEU A 337 -3.50 6.25 -14.81
C LEU A 337 -3.24 7.18 -13.62
N ALA A 338 -2.27 8.09 -13.71
CA ALA A 338 -1.98 9.06 -12.65
C ALA A 338 -3.14 10.03 -12.38
N VAL A 339 -3.80 10.49 -13.46
CA VAL A 339 -4.98 11.37 -13.37
C VAL A 339 -6.17 10.62 -12.78
N GLU A 340 -6.47 9.43 -13.30
CA GLU A 340 -7.54 8.56 -12.79
C GLU A 340 -7.34 8.27 -11.31
N ARG A 341 -6.14 7.85 -10.92
CA ARG A 341 -5.80 7.54 -9.53
C ARG A 341 -5.91 8.75 -8.60
N SER A 342 -5.51 9.93 -9.07
CA SER A 342 -5.65 11.16 -8.30
C SER A 342 -7.11 11.58 -8.11
N TRP A 343 -7.95 11.35 -9.14
CA TRP A 343 -9.38 11.59 -9.08
C TRP A 343 -10.07 10.66 -8.08
N GLU A 344 -9.82 9.35 -8.17
CA GLU A 344 -10.35 8.34 -7.22
C GLU A 344 -10.06 8.69 -5.77
N MET A 345 -8.81 9.04 -5.46
CA MET A 345 -8.41 9.38 -4.10
C MET A 345 -9.08 10.67 -3.61
N THR A 346 -9.33 11.62 -4.52
CA THR A 346 -10.02 12.87 -4.19
C THR A 346 -11.50 12.62 -3.92
N THR A 347 -12.18 11.81 -4.73
CA THR A 347 -13.60 11.48 -4.53
C THR A 347 -13.82 10.73 -3.22
N LEU A 348 -12.95 9.77 -2.88
CA LEU A 348 -13.01 9.03 -1.61
C LEU A 348 -12.81 9.91 -0.37
N THR A 349 -12.20 11.09 -0.51
CA THR A 349 -11.97 12.02 0.62
C THR A 349 -13.14 12.99 0.80
N ILE A 350 -13.99 13.15 -0.21
CA ILE A 350 -15.12 14.09 -0.20
C ILE A 350 -16.42 13.40 0.25
N GLU A 351 -16.52 12.08 0.12
CA GLU A 351 -17.61 11.24 0.64
C GLU A 351 -17.45 10.92 2.14
#